data_AF-A0A2G8AZV3-F1
#
_entry.id   AF-A0A2G8AZV3-F1
#
_cell.length_a   1.000
_cell.length_b   1.000
_cell.length_c   1.000
_cell.angle_alpha   90.00
_cell.angle_beta   90.00
_cell.angle_gamma   90.00
#
_symmetry.space_group_name_H-M   'P 1'
#
loop_
_entity.id
_entity.type
_entity.pdbx_description
1 polymer ?
#
loop_
_entity_poly.entity_id
_entity_poly.type
_entity_poly.pdbx_seq_one_letter_code
_entity_poly.pdbx_strand_id
1 'polypeptide(L)'
;MPADTWNPRLKVLAAGLHRLGEQCERISGELAAAAASPVTGVSSWQCNAGAVHVAAAAAGKDLGAIAGRVGNRGGHYHTAGTAYTSMDEEGAKRFRGLVP
;
A
#
# COMPACT_ATOMS: atom_id res chain seq x y z
N MET A 1 19.30 30.23 -23.96
CA MET A 1 18.12 29.67 -23.26
C MET A 1 18.64 28.60 -22.33
N PRO A 2 18.48 28.69 -20.99
CA PRO A 2 19.03 27.65 -20.11
C PRO A 2 18.11 26.43 -20.11
N ALA A 3 18.71 25.28 -20.39
CA ALA A 3 18.08 23.97 -20.56
C ALA A 3 17.96 23.21 -19.22
N ASP A 4 17.38 23.83 -18.20
CA ASP A 4 17.11 23.19 -16.90
C ASP A 4 15.69 22.64 -16.85
N THR A 5 15.42 21.60 -17.62
CA THR A 5 14.19 20.80 -17.42
C THR A 5 14.54 19.37 -17.03
N TRP A 6 15.27 19.26 -15.91
CA TRP A 6 14.96 18.18 -14.97
C TRP A 6 13.45 18.19 -14.76
N ASN A 7 12.76 17.04 -14.81
CA ASN A 7 11.30 17.04 -14.70
C ASN A 7 10.89 16.83 -13.23
N PRO A 8 10.76 17.90 -12.41
CA PRO A 8 10.41 17.77 -10.99
C PRO A 8 9.10 17.02 -10.77
N ARG A 9 8.19 17.03 -11.77
CA ARG A 9 6.93 16.29 -11.72
C ARG A 9 7.15 14.78 -11.63
N LEU A 10 8.19 14.24 -12.28
CA LEU A 10 8.44 12.80 -12.28
C LEU A 10 9.02 12.32 -10.95
N LYS A 11 9.90 13.13 -10.34
CA LYS A 11 10.40 12.89 -8.98
C LYS A 11 9.31 13.01 -7.93
N VAL A 12 8.46 14.04 -8.03
CA VAL A 12 7.30 14.21 -7.13
C VAL A 12 6.33 13.04 -7.27
N LEU A 13 6.09 12.57 -8.49
CA LEU A 13 5.27 11.39 -8.74
C LEU A 13 5.88 10.13 -8.10
N ALA A 14 7.16 9.87 -8.32
CA ALA A 14 7.85 8.71 -7.74
C ALA A 14 7.81 8.73 -6.20
N ALA A 15 8.13 9.87 -5.59
CA ALA A 15 8.04 10.05 -4.13
C ALA A 15 6.60 9.87 -3.62
N GLY A 16 5.61 10.39 -4.35
CA GLY A 16 4.19 10.21 -4.03
C GLY A 16 3.75 8.74 -4.08
N LEU A 17 4.23 7.99 -5.07
CA LEU A 17 3.93 6.57 -5.23
C LEU A 17 4.57 5.73 -4.11
N HIS A 18 5.81 6.02 -3.71
CA HIS A 18 6.42 5.36 -2.56
C HIS A 18 5.65 5.63 -1.27
N ARG A 19 5.29 6.89 -1.01
CA ARG A 19 4.49 7.26 0.17
C ARG A 19 3.12 6.60 0.18
N LEU A 20 2.47 6.48 -0.98
CA LEU A 20 1.20 5.78 -1.10
C LEU A 20 1.37 4.27 -0.86
N GLY A 21 2.46 3.69 -1.35
CA GLY A 21 2.86 2.31 -1.06
C GLY A 21 2.99 2.05 0.44
N GLU A 22 3.76 2.88 1.15
CA GLU A 22 3.93 2.80 2.61
C GLU A 22 2.60 2.95 3.37
N GLN A 23 1.72 3.86 2.93
CA GLN A 23 0.39 4.00 3.52
C GLN A 23 -0.47 2.75 3.31
N CYS A 24 -0.41 2.14 2.13
CA CYS A 24 -1.09 0.88 1.87
C CYS A 24 -0.54 -0.25 2.73
N GLU A 25 0.78 -0.36 2.90
CA GLU A 25 1.40 -1.36 3.78
C GLU A 25 0.92 -1.19 5.22
N ARG A 26 0.94 0.04 5.75
CA ARG A 26 0.45 0.35 7.09
C ARG A 26 -1.03 -0.06 7.27
N ILE A 27 -1.90 0.39 6.36
CA ILE A 27 -3.33 0.07 6.42
C ILE A 27 -3.55 -1.43 6.31
N SER A 28 -2.81 -2.12 5.44
CA SER A 28 -2.89 -3.58 5.31
C SER A 28 -2.49 -4.29 6.61
N GLY A 29 -1.47 -3.80 7.30
CA GLY A 29 -1.06 -4.32 8.61
C GLY A 29 -2.11 -4.09 9.68
N GLU A 30 -2.69 -2.89 9.75
CA GLU A 30 -3.78 -2.55 10.69
C GLU A 30 -5.02 -3.44 10.45
N LEU A 31 -5.40 -3.66 9.19
CA LEU A 31 -6.51 -4.54 8.81
C LEU A 31 -6.22 -6.02 9.13
N ALA A 32 -5.00 -6.48 8.88
CA ALA A 32 -4.60 -7.85 9.21
C ALA A 32 -4.58 -8.10 10.72
N ALA A 33 -4.14 -7.12 11.51
CA ALA A 33 -4.18 -7.19 12.97
C ALA A 33 -5.63 -7.20 13.50
N ALA A 34 -6.52 -6.39 12.89
CA ALA A 34 -7.94 -6.41 13.21
C ALA A 34 -8.59 -7.77 12.87
N ALA A 35 -8.24 -8.36 11.72
CA ALA A 35 -8.71 -9.69 11.32
C ALA A 35 -8.25 -10.81 12.27
N ALA A 36 -7.08 -10.66 12.91
CA ALA A 36 -6.54 -11.62 13.87
C ALA A 36 -7.05 -11.42 15.30
N SER A 37 -7.80 -10.34 15.58
CA SER A 37 -8.28 -10.05 16.93
C SER A 37 -9.30 -11.10 17.38
N PRO A 38 -9.07 -11.77 18.53
CA PRO A 38 -9.99 -12.77 19.02
C PRO A 38 -11.32 -12.11 19.42
N VAL A 39 -12.42 -12.79 19.09
CA VAL A 39 -13.75 -12.40 19.58
C VAL A 39 -13.75 -12.63 21.09
N THR A 40 -13.81 -11.55 21.87
CA THR A 40 -13.88 -11.66 23.33
C THR A 40 -15.13 -12.45 23.71
N GLY A 41 -14.93 -13.44 24.59
CA GLY A 41 -15.94 -14.45 24.92
C GLY A 41 -17.24 -13.81 25.38
N VAL A 42 -18.31 -14.04 24.62
CA VAL A 42 -19.65 -13.62 25.00
C VAL A 42 -20.21 -14.65 25.98
N SER A 43 -20.86 -14.16 27.03
CA SER A 43 -21.33 -15.00 28.14
C SER A 43 -22.32 -16.06 27.64
N SER A 44 -22.19 -17.31 28.12
CA SER A 44 -22.93 -18.48 27.62
C SER A 44 -24.45 -18.42 27.77
N TRP A 45 -24.97 -17.48 28.57
CA TRP A 45 -26.41 -17.22 28.69
C TRP A 45 -26.99 -16.44 27.49
N GLN A 46 -26.15 -15.90 26.61
CA GLN A 46 -26.62 -15.19 25.43
C GLN A 46 -26.94 -16.18 24.31
N CYS A 47 -28.23 -16.40 24.06
CA CYS A 47 -28.73 -17.27 22.97
C CYS A 47 -28.15 -16.93 21.59
N ASN A 48 -27.62 -15.71 21.40
CA ASN A 48 -27.06 -15.24 20.13
C ASN A 48 -25.53 -15.37 20.03
N ALA A 49 -24.84 -15.87 21.06
CA ALA A 49 -23.37 -15.91 21.08
C ALA A 49 -22.80 -16.68 19.87
N GLY A 50 -23.39 -17.83 19.51
CA GLY A 50 -22.97 -18.60 18.34
C GLY A 50 -23.11 -17.84 17.01
N ALA A 51 -24.22 -17.13 16.82
CA ALA A 51 -24.44 -16.31 15.62
C ALA A 51 -23.43 -15.14 15.54
N VAL A 52 -23.14 -14.50 16.68
CA VAL A 52 -22.11 -13.44 16.78
C VAL A 52 -20.73 -13.99 16.45
N HIS A 53 -20.36 -15.18 16.95
CA HIS A 53 -19.08 -15.80 16.64
C HIS A 53 -18.92 -16.14 15.15
N VAL A 54 -19.97 -16.68 14.51
CA VAL A 54 -19.95 -16.96 13.07
C VAL A 54 -19.83 -15.67 12.26
N ALA A 55 -20.59 -14.64 12.60
CA ALA A 55 -20.53 -13.34 11.93
C ALA A 55 -19.14 -12.68 12.10
N ALA A 56 -18.57 -12.75 13.30
CA ALA A 56 -17.24 -12.21 13.56
C ALA A 56 -16.13 -12.98 12.82
N ALA A 57 -16.23 -14.31 12.73
CA ALA A 57 -15.31 -15.11 11.93
C ALA A 57 -15.39 -14.78 10.43
N ALA A 58 -16.60 -14.53 9.91
CA ALA A 58 -16.79 -14.07 8.53
C ALA A 58 -16.18 -12.67 8.32
N ALA A 59 -16.46 -11.73 9.23
CA ALA A 59 -15.89 -10.38 9.16
C ALA A 59 -14.35 -10.40 9.22
N GLY A 60 -13.75 -11.26 10.04
CA GLY A 60 -12.30 -11.45 10.10
C GLY A 60 -11.70 -11.92 8.77
N LYS A 61 -12.36 -12.87 8.08
CA LYS A 61 -11.95 -13.33 6.75
C LYS A 61 -12.03 -12.21 5.71
N ASP A 62 -13.11 -11.43 5.73
CA ASP A 62 -13.30 -10.31 4.81
C ASP A 62 -12.24 -9.22 5.03
N LEU A 63 -11.96 -8.88 6.28
CA LEU A 63 -10.88 -7.95 6.65
C LEU A 63 -9.52 -8.45 6.17
N GLY A 64 -9.21 -9.74 6.35
CA GLY A 64 -7.98 -10.35 5.84
C GLY A 64 -7.87 -10.27 4.31
N ALA A 65 -8.97 -10.51 3.58
CA ALA A 65 -9.00 -10.38 2.13
C ALA A 65 -8.83 -8.92 1.66
N ILE A 66 -9.39 -7.95 2.39
CA ILE A 66 -9.17 -6.52 2.12
C ILE A 66 -7.71 -6.15 2.40
N ALA A 67 -7.15 -6.59 3.52
CA ALA A 67 -5.74 -6.37 3.88
C ALA A 67 -4.80 -6.84 2.75
N GLY A 68 -5.00 -8.08 2.25
CA GLY A 68 -4.21 -8.62 1.15
C GLY A 68 -4.31 -7.81 -0.14
N ARG A 69 -5.51 -7.32 -0.49
CA ARG A 69 -5.71 -6.46 -1.66
C ARG A 69 -5.01 -5.11 -1.53
N VAL A 70 -5.11 -4.49 -0.36
CA VAL A 70 -4.46 -3.19 -0.07
C VAL A 70 -2.94 -3.37 -0.08
N GLY A 71 -2.40 -4.40 0.56
CA GLY A 71 -0.97 -4.70 0.56
C GLY A 71 -0.42 -4.94 -0.86
N ASN A 72 -1.11 -5.76 -1.66
CA ASN A 72 -0.72 -5.99 -3.07
C ASN A 72 -0.69 -4.67 -3.86
N ARG A 73 -1.70 -3.81 -3.68
CA ARG A 73 -1.74 -2.50 -4.33
C ARG A 73 -0.61 -1.57 -3.86
N GLY A 74 -0.23 -1.63 -2.59
CA GLY A 74 0.94 -0.94 -2.06
C GLY A 74 2.23 -1.36 -2.78
N GLY A 75 2.43 -2.66 -2.99
CA GLY A 75 3.56 -3.20 -3.75
C GLY A 75 3.61 -2.72 -5.20
N HIS A 76 2.44 -2.60 -5.87
CA HIS A 76 2.36 -2.02 -7.21
C HIS A 76 2.79 -0.55 -7.24
N TYR A 77 2.39 0.25 -6.24
CA TYR A 77 2.81 1.65 -6.15
C TYR A 77 4.31 1.77 -5.88
N HIS A 78 4.88 0.93 -5.02
CA HIS A 78 6.32 0.91 -4.78
C HIS A 78 7.09 0.57 -6.06
N THR A 79 6.65 -0.46 -6.79
CA THR A 79 7.24 -0.87 -8.09
C THR A 79 7.14 0.23 -9.15
N ALA A 80 6.02 0.95 -9.21
CA ALA A 80 5.88 2.08 -10.12
C ALA A 80 6.82 3.23 -9.72
N GLY A 81 6.96 3.53 -8.43
CA GLY A 81 7.89 4.54 -7.91
C GLY A 81 9.35 4.25 -8.27
N THR A 82 9.80 2.99 -8.13
CA THR A 82 11.16 2.59 -8.54
C THR A 82 11.35 2.70 -10.04
N ALA A 83 10.37 2.30 -10.85
CA ALA A 83 10.44 2.38 -12.31
C ALA A 83 10.57 3.85 -12.79
N TYR A 84 9.76 4.77 -12.24
CA TYR A 84 9.88 6.19 -12.57
C TYR A 84 11.22 6.79 -12.12
N THR A 85 11.73 6.40 -10.95
CA THR A 85 13.04 6.84 -10.46
C THR A 85 14.16 6.38 -11.41
N SER A 86 14.15 5.11 -11.81
CA SER A 86 15.12 4.58 -12.77
C SER A 86 15.06 5.29 -14.12
N MET A 87 13.86 5.58 -14.61
CA MET A 87 13.67 6.30 -15.88
C MET A 87 14.21 7.74 -15.81
N ASP A 88 14.01 8.45 -14.69
CA ASP A 88 14.56 9.79 -14.47
C ASP A 88 16.10 9.76 -14.46
N GLU A 89 16.70 8.79 -13.77
CA GLU A 89 18.15 8.62 -13.71
C GLU A 89 18.77 8.28 -15.08
N GLU A 90 18.14 7.38 -15.84
CA GLU A 90 18.60 7.02 -17.19
C GLU A 90 18.48 8.22 -18.15
N GLY A 91 17.37 8.96 -18.09
CA GLY A 91 17.18 10.20 -18.85
C GLY A 91 18.26 11.24 -18.52
N ALA A 92 18.56 11.43 -17.23
CA ALA A 92 19.59 12.35 -16.78
C ALA A 92 21.00 11.94 -17.26
N LYS A 93 21.33 10.65 -17.20
CA LYS A 93 22.60 10.10 -17.73
C LYS A 93 22.72 10.36 -19.23
N ARG A 94 21.67 10.07 -20.00
CA ARG A 94 21.63 10.28 -21.46
C ARG A 94 21.78 11.76 -21.82
N PHE A 95 21.11 12.66 -21.09
CA PHE A 95 21.22 14.09 -21.33
C PHE A 95 22.64 14.62 -21.05
N ARG A 96 23.27 14.21 -19.94
CA ARG A 96 24.65 14.59 -19.63
C ARG A 96 25.66 14.09 -20.67
N GLY A 97 25.39 12.97 -21.33
CA GLY A 97 26.21 12.48 -22.44
C GLY A 97 26.03 13.25 -23.76
N LEU A 98 24.97 14.06 -23.88
CA LEU A 98 24.63 14.83 -25.08
C LEU A 98 24.98 16.33 -24.97
N VAL A 99 25.18 16.83 -23.74
CA VAL A 99 25.63 18.21 -23.50
C VAL A 99 27.16 18.20 -23.42
N PRO A 100 27.89 18.87 -24.34
CA PRO A 100 29.35 18.96 -24.32
C PRO A 100 29.89 19.77 -23.13
#